data_AF-A0AAU9XZL6-F1
#
_entry.id   AF-A0AAU9XZL6-F1
#
_cell.length_a   1.000
_cell.length_b   1.000
_cell.length_c   1.000
_cell.angle_alpha   90.00
_cell.angle_beta   90.00
_cell.angle_gamma   90.00
#
_symmetry.space_group_name_H-M   'P 1'
#
loop_
_entity.id
_entity.type
_entity.pdbx_description
1 polymer ?
#
loop_
_entity_poly.entity_id
_entity_poly.type
_entity_poly.pdbx_seq_one_letter_code
_entity_poly.pdbx_strand_id
1 'polypeptide(L)'
;MVENSDSLDKFSVKSLGNVLEKIYVEHNTTPALKYTLTATAKEVFFKFSKPNEDDSQDAVASPSISSGSKKYKNTLHVALNMHVLYHRLIRALALESGTTPTTITAETIQMAITFTDTLETMKGISELASLI
;
A
#
# COMPACT_ATOMS: atom_id res chain seq x y z
N MET A 1 28.35 -1.17 -1.92
CA MET A 1 26.94 -1.60 -1.86
C MET A 1 26.83 -3.11 -1.57
N VAL A 2 27.63 -3.63 -0.62
CA VAL A 2 27.74 -5.09 -0.34
C VAL A 2 27.45 -5.40 1.14
N GLU A 3 27.58 -4.43 2.05
CA GLU A 3 27.49 -4.69 3.50
C GLU A 3 26.08 -5.01 4.04
N ASN A 4 25.02 -4.80 3.26
CA ASN A 4 23.66 -5.15 3.69
C ASN A 4 23.27 -6.60 3.35
N SER A 5 23.95 -7.24 2.38
CA SER A 5 23.59 -8.58 1.91
C SER A 5 24.00 -9.67 2.90
N ASP A 6 25.18 -9.55 3.51
CA ASP A 6 25.72 -10.54 4.47
C ASP A 6 24.95 -10.56 5.80
N SER A 7 24.07 -9.58 6.02
CA SER A 7 23.16 -9.55 7.17
C SER A 7 21.87 -10.32 6.93
N LEU A 8 21.53 -10.65 5.68
CA LEU A 8 20.26 -11.30 5.32
C LEU A 8 20.15 -12.71 5.93
N ASP A 9 21.26 -13.44 6.00
CA ASP A 9 21.32 -14.78 6.61
C ASP A 9 21.11 -14.75 8.14
N LYS A 10 21.27 -13.59 8.78
CA LYS A 10 20.96 -13.41 10.21
C LYS A 10 19.46 -13.25 10.48
N PHE A 11 18.68 -12.89 9.47
CA PHE A 11 17.23 -12.80 9.59
C PHE A 11 16.63 -14.19 9.36
N SER A 12 16.20 -14.82 10.45
CA SER A 12 15.54 -16.14 10.39
C SER A 12 14.35 -16.09 9.42
N VAL A 13 14.45 -16.74 8.26
CA VAL A 13 13.35 -16.85 7.28
C VAL A 13 12.10 -17.48 7.91
N LYS A 14 12.26 -18.28 8.98
CA LYS A 14 11.15 -18.80 9.80
C LYS A 14 10.32 -17.67 10.43
N SER A 15 10.91 -16.52 10.75
CA SER A 15 10.18 -15.36 11.29
C SER A 15 9.18 -14.78 10.27
N LEU A 16 9.54 -14.75 8.98
CA LEU A 16 8.64 -14.27 7.93
C LEU A 16 7.50 -15.25 7.65
N GLY A 17 7.80 -16.55 7.64
CA GLY A 17 6.77 -17.60 7.57
C GLY A 17 5.74 -17.45 8.70
N ASN A 18 6.20 -17.23 9.93
CA ASN A 18 5.33 -16.98 11.08
C ASN A 18 4.51 -15.69 10.95
N VAL A 19 5.04 -14.64 10.32
CA VAL A 19 4.30 -13.40 10.05
C VAL A 19 3.15 -13.67 9.07
N LEU A 20 3.42 -14.37 7.97
CA LEU A 20 2.43 -14.72 6.97
C LEU A 20 1.33 -15.63 7.55
N GLU A 21 1.71 -16.62 8.36
CA GLU A 21 0.76 -17.49 9.04
C GLU A 21 -0.16 -16.69 9.98
N LYS A 22 0.40 -15.77 10.79
CA LYS A 22 -0.40 -14.91 11.67
C LYS A 22 -1.36 -14.01 10.90
N ILE A 23 -0.93 -13.46 9.76
CA ILE A 23 -1.81 -12.67 8.87
C ILE A 23 -2.96 -13.56 8.36
N TYR A 24 -2.64 -14.75 7.86
CA TYR A 24 -3.63 -15.69 7.35
C TYR A 24 -4.66 -16.07 8.42
N VAL A 25 -4.20 -16.47 9.61
CA VAL A 25 -5.08 -16.84 10.73
C VAL A 25 -5.97 -15.67 11.14
N GLU A 26 -5.46 -14.44 11.19
CA GLU A 26 -6.25 -13.26 11.54
C GLU A 26 -7.36 -12.95 10.52
N HIS A 27 -7.05 -13.06 9.23
CA HIS A 27 -7.93 -12.56 8.16
C HIS A 27 -8.82 -13.63 7.54
N ASN A 28 -8.53 -14.92 7.75
CA ASN A 28 -9.33 -16.03 7.24
C ASN A 28 -10.34 -16.55 8.28
N THR A 29 -10.90 -15.64 9.09
CA THR A 29 -11.91 -15.94 10.10
C THR A 29 -13.31 -15.52 9.65
N THR A 30 -14.35 -16.13 10.23
CA THR A 30 -15.75 -15.73 10.02
C THR A 30 -16.31 -15.17 11.33
N PRO A 31 -16.85 -13.93 11.35
CA PRO A 31 -17.08 -13.02 10.22
C PRO A 31 -15.81 -12.30 9.74
N ALA A 32 -15.82 -11.85 8.48
CA ALA A 32 -14.70 -11.16 7.87
C ALA A 32 -14.31 -9.88 8.64
N LEU A 33 -13.00 -9.70 8.85
CA LEU A 33 -12.46 -8.52 9.52
C LEU A 33 -12.73 -7.26 8.69
N LYS A 34 -13.24 -6.21 9.34
CA LYS A 34 -13.51 -4.92 8.69
C LYS A 34 -12.50 -3.88 9.13
N TYR A 35 -11.85 -3.27 8.15
CA TYR A 35 -10.94 -2.15 8.37
C TYR A 35 -11.64 -0.82 8.10
N THR A 36 -11.27 0.20 8.86
CA THR A 36 -11.78 1.56 8.73
C THR A 36 -10.63 2.56 8.65
N LEU A 37 -10.89 3.73 8.09
CA LEU A 37 -9.93 4.83 8.07
C LEU A 37 -10.19 5.75 9.27
N THR A 38 -9.14 6.30 9.90
CA THR A 38 -9.30 7.43 10.83
C THR A 38 -9.94 8.64 10.11
N ALA A 39 -10.49 9.59 10.87
CA ALA A 39 -11.03 10.83 10.29
C ALA A 39 -9.99 11.55 9.41
N THR A 40 -8.76 11.69 9.93
CA THR A 40 -7.64 12.29 9.19
C THR A 40 -7.24 11.49 7.95
N ALA A 41 -7.26 10.15 8.02
CA ALA A 41 -6.98 9.28 6.88
C ALA A 41 -8.04 9.41 5.78
N LYS A 42 -9.32 9.55 6.16
CA LYS A 42 -10.41 9.85 5.22
C LYS A 42 -10.16 11.18 4.53
N GLU A 43 -9.81 12.23 5.27
CA GLU A 43 -9.52 13.55 4.69
C GLU A 43 -8.37 13.51 3.68
N VAL A 44 -7.27 12.84 4.01
CA VAL A 44 -6.13 12.65 3.08
C VAL A 44 -6.58 11.91 1.83
N PHE A 45 -7.30 10.80 2.00
CA PHE A 45 -7.78 10.02 0.87
C PHE A 45 -8.77 10.80 0.00
N PHE A 46 -9.68 11.57 0.60
CA PHE A 46 -10.63 12.41 -0.14
C PHE A 46 -9.94 13.53 -0.91
N LYS A 47 -8.88 14.14 -0.37
CA LYS A 47 -8.09 15.12 -1.12
C LYS A 47 -7.40 14.48 -2.33
N PHE A 48 -6.84 13.29 -2.16
CA PHE A 48 -6.22 12.53 -3.25
C PHE A 48 -7.20 12.07 -4.34
N SER A 49 -8.44 11.76 -3.96
CA SER A 49 -9.46 11.26 -4.90
C SER A 49 -10.31 12.35 -5.56
N LYS A 50 -10.05 13.63 -5.25
CA LYS A 50 -10.62 14.74 -6.03
C LYS A 50 -9.91 14.82 -7.38
N PRO A 51 -10.64 14.99 -8.50
CA PRO A 51 -10.01 15.35 -9.76
C PRO A 51 -9.31 16.69 -9.60
N ASN A 52 -8.06 16.80 -10.07
CA ASN A 52 -7.42 18.11 -10.18
C ASN A 52 -8.12 18.89 -11.28
N GLU A 53 -8.51 20.14 -11.01
CA GLU A 53 -9.11 21.04 -12.01
C GLU A 53 -8.16 21.31 -13.20
N ASP A 54 -6.86 21.04 -13.03
CA ASP A 54 -5.80 21.23 -14.03
C ASP A 54 -5.75 20.13 -15.13
N ASP A 55 -6.47 19.02 -14.96
CA ASP A 55 -6.53 17.95 -15.98
C ASP A 55 -7.42 18.32 -17.18
N SER A 56 -7.90 19.57 -17.25
CA SER A 56 -8.83 20.05 -18.27
C SER A 56 -8.15 20.75 -19.48
N GLN A 57 -6.82 20.82 -19.55
CA GLN A 57 -6.11 21.57 -20.60
C GLN A 57 -5.13 20.82 -21.51
N ASP A 58 -5.10 19.49 -21.53
CA ASP A 58 -4.39 18.75 -22.60
C ASP A 58 -5.27 17.65 -23.21
N ALA A 59 -6.23 18.10 -24.01
CA ALA A 59 -7.04 17.24 -24.85
C ALA A 59 -6.26 16.82 -26.11
N VAL A 60 -5.43 15.78 -25.99
CA VAL A 60 -5.13 14.87 -27.11
C VAL A 60 -5.43 13.43 -26.68
N ALA A 61 -6.69 13.06 -26.89
CA ALA A 61 -7.25 11.72 -27.02
C ALA A 61 -6.53 10.55 -26.28
N SER A 62 -7.01 10.24 -25.08
CA SER A 62 -7.16 8.84 -24.64
C SER A 62 -8.37 8.69 -23.72
N PRO A 63 -9.30 7.76 -23.99
CA PRO A 63 -10.53 7.63 -23.21
C PRO A 63 -10.23 6.82 -21.95
N SER A 64 -9.91 7.48 -20.84
CA SER A 64 -9.71 6.75 -19.59
C SER A 64 -10.22 7.51 -18.37
N ILE A 65 -11.44 8.07 -18.48
CA ILE A 65 -12.28 8.44 -17.32
C ILE A 65 -12.53 7.21 -16.39
N SER A 66 -12.28 5.98 -16.89
CA SER A 66 -12.26 4.74 -16.12
C SER A 66 -11.02 4.54 -15.22
N SER A 67 -9.97 5.35 -15.36
CA SER A 67 -8.68 5.14 -14.68
C SER A 67 -8.72 5.51 -13.19
N GLY A 68 -9.36 6.62 -12.84
CA GLY A 68 -9.36 7.15 -11.47
C GLY A 68 -9.95 6.18 -10.43
N SER A 69 -11.11 5.58 -10.71
CA SER A 69 -11.76 4.65 -9.77
C SER A 69 -10.93 3.39 -9.49
N LYS A 70 -10.23 2.88 -10.52
CA LYS A 70 -9.31 1.75 -10.38
C LYS A 70 -8.07 2.15 -9.57
N LYS A 71 -7.51 3.33 -9.83
CA LYS A 71 -6.38 3.90 -9.06
C LYS A 71 -6.73 4.03 -7.58
N TYR A 72 -7.87 4.65 -7.24
CA TYR A 72 -8.28 4.85 -5.85
C TYR A 72 -8.52 3.54 -5.10
N LYS A 73 -9.18 2.57 -5.73
CA LYS A 73 -9.38 1.23 -5.15
C LYS A 73 -8.05 0.52 -4.91
N ASN A 74 -7.13 0.61 -5.87
CA ASN A 74 -5.80 0.03 -5.74
C ASN A 74 -5.02 0.69 -4.59
N THR A 75 -5.06 2.02 -4.47
CA THR A 75 -4.41 2.73 -3.35
C THR A 75 -4.96 2.28 -2.00
N LEU A 76 -6.28 2.10 -1.86
CA LEU A 76 -6.87 1.56 -0.62
C LEU A 76 -6.42 0.13 -0.33
N HIS A 77 -6.33 -0.72 -1.36
CA HIS A 77 -5.80 -2.08 -1.20
C HIS A 77 -4.33 -2.05 -0.78
N VAL A 78 -3.51 -1.19 -1.38
CA VAL A 78 -2.09 -1.01 -1.00
C VAL A 78 -2.00 -0.53 0.45
N ALA A 79 -2.80 0.46 0.84
CA ALA A 79 -2.83 0.96 2.21
C ALA A 79 -3.19 -0.14 3.22
N LEU A 80 -4.20 -0.95 2.92
CA LEU A 80 -4.56 -2.09 3.76
C LEU A 80 -3.42 -3.11 3.88
N ASN A 81 -2.80 -3.47 2.76
CA ASN A 81 -1.69 -4.43 2.76
C ASN A 81 -0.48 -3.88 3.54
N MET A 82 -0.12 -2.62 3.35
CA MET A 82 0.96 -1.96 4.10
C MET A 82 0.63 -1.92 5.60
N HIS A 83 -0.59 -1.53 5.96
CA HIS A 83 -1.05 -1.47 7.35
C HIS A 83 -0.88 -2.82 8.06
N VAL A 84 -1.38 -3.89 7.45
CA VAL A 84 -1.32 -5.25 8.01
C VAL A 84 0.12 -5.75 8.05
N LEU A 85 0.85 -5.65 6.94
CA LEU A 85 2.18 -6.19 6.82
C LEU A 85 3.17 -5.48 7.76
N TYR A 86 3.19 -4.14 7.75
CA TYR A 86 4.11 -3.39 8.61
C TYR A 86 3.83 -3.59 10.08
N HIS A 87 2.56 -3.56 10.49
CA HIS A 87 2.21 -3.85 11.87
C HIS A 87 2.69 -5.24 12.29
N ARG A 88 2.46 -6.25 11.45
CA ARG A 88 2.86 -7.64 11.76
C ARG A 88 4.38 -7.83 11.76
N LEU A 89 5.10 -7.17 10.87
CA LEU A 89 6.56 -7.18 10.85
C LEU A 89 7.15 -6.50 12.09
N ILE A 90 6.67 -5.30 12.45
CA ILE A 90 7.14 -4.57 13.64
C ILE A 90 6.95 -5.42 14.90
N ARG A 91 5.79 -6.06 15.05
CA ARG A 91 5.53 -6.90 16.23
C ARG A 91 6.33 -8.20 16.22
N ALA A 92 6.55 -8.79 15.05
CA ALA A 92 7.44 -9.94 14.96
C ALA A 92 8.89 -9.58 15.34
N LEU A 93 9.38 -8.42 14.94
CA LEU A 93 10.69 -7.90 15.35
C LEU A 93 10.77 -7.65 16.86
N ALA A 94 9.68 -7.15 17.45
CA ALA A 94 9.58 -6.96 18.90
C ALA A 94 9.29 -8.25 19.69
N LEU A 95 9.17 -9.41 19.02
CA LEU A 95 8.74 -10.69 19.60
C LEU A 95 7.36 -10.60 20.31
N GLU A 96 6.52 -9.67 19.88
CA GLU A 96 5.21 -9.40 20.44
C GLU A 96 4.09 -10.18 19.75
N SER A 97 2.97 -10.33 20.46
CA SER A 97 1.75 -10.95 19.97
C SER A 97 0.53 -10.03 20.10
N GLY A 98 -0.44 -10.23 19.21
CA GLY A 98 -1.75 -9.55 19.22
C GLY A 98 -2.16 -9.07 17.84
N THR A 99 -3.38 -8.56 17.74
CA THR A 99 -4.07 -8.30 16.48
C THR A 99 -3.65 -7.01 15.83
N THR A 100 -3.79 -6.95 14.51
CA THR A 100 -3.64 -5.73 13.72
C THR A 100 -4.77 -4.77 14.08
N PRO A 101 -4.47 -3.50 14.43
CA PRO A 101 -5.50 -2.49 14.63
C PRO A 101 -6.39 -2.41 13.40
N THR A 102 -7.70 -2.35 13.58
CA THR A 102 -8.65 -2.29 12.46
C THR A 102 -8.77 -0.88 11.86
N THR A 103 -8.05 0.09 12.41
CA THR A 103 -8.09 1.49 11.98
C THR A 103 -6.79 1.85 11.27
N ILE A 104 -6.88 2.21 9.99
CA ILE A 104 -5.77 2.64 9.14
C ILE A 104 -5.54 4.14 9.33
N THR A 105 -4.28 4.50 9.53
CA THR A 105 -3.84 5.88 9.82
C THR A 105 -3.65 6.71 8.56
N ALA A 106 -3.62 8.04 8.73
CA ALA A 106 -3.36 8.97 7.64
C ALA A 106 -1.97 8.77 7.02
N GLU A 107 -0.98 8.46 7.86
CA GLU A 107 0.38 8.14 7.43
C GLU A 107 0.41 6.94 6.47
N THR A 108 -0.31 5.86 6.80
CA THR A 108 -0.35 4.67 5.94
C THR A 108 -1.03 4.96 4.60
N ILE A 109 -2.10 5.76 4.61
CA ILE A 109 -2.75 6.22 3.37
C ILE A 109 -1.79 7.06 2.54
N GLN A 110 -1.06 7.99 3.16
CA GLN A 110 -0.11 8.85 2.45
C GLN A 110 1.02 8.02 1.82
N MET A 111 1.57 7.03 2.53
CA MET A 111 2.56 6.11 1.97
C MET A 111 2.00 5.33 0.78
N ALA A 112 0.76 4.83 0.89
CA ALA A 112 0.13 4.09 -0.20
C ALA A 112 -0.12 4.96 -1.44
N ILE A 113 -0.51 6.22 -1.26
CA ILE A 113 -0.64 7.21 -2.34
C ILE A 113 0.72 7.38 -3.03
N THR A 114 1.74 7.78 -2.28
CA THR A 114 3.10 8.02 -2.81
C THR A 114 3.66 6.79 -3.52
N PHE A 115 3.47 5.60 -2.95
CA PHE A 115 3.92 4.35 -3.57
C PHE A 115 3.18 4.06 -4.87
N THR A 116 1.86 4.24 -4.91
CA THR A 116 1.06 4.04 -6.12
C THR A 116 1.48 5.00 -7.22
N ASP A 117 1.63 6.29 -6.91
CA ASP A 117 2.05 7.32 -7.88
C ASP A 117 3.47 7.07 -8.39
N THR A 118 4.37 6.59 -7.53
CA THR A 118 5.74 6.22 -7.91
C THR A 118 5.73 5.05 -8.91
N LEU A 119 4.91 4.02 -8.67
CA LEU A 119 4.77 2.89 -9.60
C LEU A 119 4.20 3.31 -10.95
N GLU A 120 3.22 4.21 -10.96
CA GLU A 120 2.66 4.76 -12.20
C GLU A 120 3.72 5.56 -12.97
N THR A 121 4.52 6.37 -12.26
CA THR A 121 5.63 7.12 -12.86
C THR A 121 6.68 6.17 -13.46
N MET A 122 7.10 5.15 -12.73
CA MET A 122 8.05 4.15 -13.21
C MET A 122 7.52 3.39 -14.43
N LYS A 123 6.22 3.05 -14.43
CA LYS A 123 5.57 2.43 -15.58
C LYS A 123 5.66 3.32 -16.82
N GLY A 124 5.30 4.61 -16.69
CA GLY A 124 5.38 5.56 -17.80
C GLY A 124 6.80 5.73 -18.34
N ILE A 125 7.81 5.80 -17.45
CA ILE A 125 9.23 5.84 -17.85
C ILE A 125 9.64 4.56 -18.58
N SER A 126 9.24 3.39 -18.09
CA SER A 126 9.56 2.11 -18.71
C SER A 126 8.93 1.97 -20.09
N GLU A 127 7.69 2.42 -20.27
CA GLU A 127 7.01 2.41 -21.55
C GLU A 127 7.71 3.34 -22.55
N LEU A 128 8.10 4.54 -22.12
CA LEU A 128 8.87 5.47 -22.96
C LEU A 128 10.24 4.90 -23.36
N ALA A 129 10.96 4.29 -22.43
CA ALA A 129 12.26 3.67 -22.69
C ALA A 129 12.18 2.48 -23.66
N SER A 130 11.03 1.79 -23.72
CA SER A 130 10.81 0.67 -24.64
C SER A 130 10.52 1.08 -26.10
N LEU A 131 10.28 2.36 -26.34
CA LEU A 131 10.01 2.94 -27.67
C LEU A 131 11.27 3.47 -28.36
N ILE A 132 12.43 3.44 -27.68
CA ILE A 132 13.76 3.87 -28.16
C ILE A 132 14.58 2.63 -28.50
#